data_AF-A0A7C5H5I4-F1
#
_entry.id   AF-A0A7C5H5I4-F1
#
_cell.length_a   1.000
_cell.length_b   1.000
_cell.length_c   1.000
_cell.angle_alpha   90.00
_cell.angle_beta   90.00
_cell.angle_gamma   90.00
#
_symmetry.space_group_name_H-M   'P 1'
#
loop_
_entity.id
_entity.type
_entity.pdbx_description
1 polymer ?
#
loop_
_entity_poly.entity_id
_entity_poly.type
_entity_poly.pdbx_seq_one_letter_code
_entity_poly.pdbx_strand_id
1 'polypeptide(L)'
;MGNKETLEGILTFHSETGTEGGYWAFQDSRYINYNVPSKYCNKCGIDLDQPITPERLFEMEQAYDELGVKFNPCEDGKHEPRILTESWDYKGLHVLKDKDYLTIYHPDTKEEVWSGLINLKQYDVFKEDALGFWIHADQKGIERDEWAEYFFENFSAELKKGKEYVYE
;
A
#
# COMPACT_ATOMS: atom_id res chain seq x y z
N MET A 1 24.31 -12.55 20.31
CA MET A 1 22.92 -12.09 20.52
C MET A 1 22.67 -10.98 19.51
N GLY A 2 22.05 -11.30 18.37
CA GLY A 2 21.76 -10.29 17.35
C GLY A 2 20.65 -9.39 17.84
N ASN A 3 20.88 -8.08 17.92
CA ASN A 3 19.82 -7.10 18.11
C ASN A 3 18.78 -7.35 17.02
N LYS A 4 17.55 -7.72 17.41
CA LYS A 4 16.44 -7.69 16.47
C LYS A 4 16.21 -6.22 16.12
N GLU A 5 16.53 -5.86 14.90
CA GLU A 5 16.27 -4.53 14.37
C GLU A 5 14.76 -4.25 14.51
N THR A 6 14.43 -3.14 15.16
CA THR A 6 13.06 -2.63 15.19
C THR A 6 12.89 -1.81 13.92
N LEU A 7 11.86 -2.13 13.15
CA LEU A 7 11.53 -1.41 11.93
C LEU A 7 10.50 -0.33 12.27
N GLU A 8 10.62 0.84 11.65
CA GLU A 8 9.65 1.93 11.75
C GLU A 8 8.96 2.10 10.40
N GLY A 9 7.65 2.34 10.41
CA GLY A 9 6.86 2.29 9.20
C GLY A 9 5.40 2.64 9.41
N ILE A 10 4.59 2.21 8.45
CA ILE A 10 3.13 2.34 8.48
C ILE A 10 2.50 0.97 8.29
N LEU A 11 1.27 0.83 8.78
CA LEU A 11 0.43 -0.31 8.47
C LEU A 11 -0.23 -0.13 7.11
N THR A 12 -0.44 -1.21 6.40
CA THR A 12 -1.11 -1.18 5.09
C THR A 12 -1.81 -2.50 4.81
N PHE A 13 -2.91 -2.44 4.07
CA PHE A 13 -3.59 -3.63 3.60
C PHE A 13 -3.03 -4.07 2.24
N HIS A 14 -2.31 -5.20 2.21
CA HIS A 14 -1.81 -5.76 0.98
C HIS A 14 -2.86 -6.66 0.33
N SER A 15 -3.61 -6.10 -0.62
CA SER A 15 -4.51 -6.89 -1.48
C SER A 15 -3.69 -7.76 -2.43
N GLU A 16 -4.02 -9.05 -2.49
CA GLU A 16 -3.51 -9.94 -3.51
C GLU A 16 -4.07 -9.54 -4.89
N THR A 17 -3.37 -9.93 -5.95
CA THR A 17 -3.87 -9.74 -7.32
C THR A 17 -5.12 -10.60 -7.54
N GLY A 18 -6.28 -9.97 -7.66
CA GLY A 18 -7.56 -10.66 -7.88
C GLY A 18 -8.60 -10.27 -6.83
N THR A 19 -9.54 -11.19 -6.54
CA THR A 19 -10.59 -10.99 -5.52
C THR A 19 -10.33 -11.81 -4.24
N GLU A 20 -9.22 -12.54 -4.16
CA GLU A 20 -9.01 -13.64 -3.20
C GLU A 20 -8.78 -13.17 -1.75
N GLY A 21 -8.39 -11.91 -1.56
CA GLY A 21 -8.28 -11.25 -0.26
C GLY A 21 -7.00 -10.46 -0.11
N GLY A 22 -6.68 -10.11 1.13
CA GLY A 22 -5.46 -9.41 1.44
C GLY A 22 -4.94 -9.69 2.84
N TYR A 23 -3.69 -9.31 3.04
CA TYR A 23 -2.95 -9.51 4.27
C TYR A 23 -2.73 -8.19 4.99
N TRP A 24 -2.79 -8.25 6.31
CA TRP A 24 -2.25 -7.22 7.19
C TRP A 24 -0.74 -7.13 6.99
N ALA A 25 -0.28 -5.97 6.52
CA ALA A 25 1.11 -5.75 6.21
C ALA A 25 1.63 -4.47 6.87
N PHE A 26 2.95 -4.43 6.96
CA PHE A 26 3.71 -3.29 7.44
C PHE A 26 4.65 -2.85 6.33
N GLN A 27 4.67 -1.56 6.02
CA GLN A 27 5.58 -0.96 5.05
C GLN A 27 6.68 -0.20 5.80
N ASP A 28 7.93 -0.66 5.64
CA ASP A 28 9.10 -0.01 6.23
C ASP A 28 9.31 1.39 5.62
N SER A 29 9.41 2.39 6.50
CA SER A 29 9.54 3.81 6.15
C SER A 29 10.75 4.12 5.29
N ARG A 30 11.82 3.31 5.36
CA ARG A 30 13.03 3.45 4.54
C ARG A 30 12.77 3.26 3.04
N TYR A 31 11.64 2.66 2.69
CA TYR A 31 11.24 2.37 1.30
C TYR A 31 10.02 3.19 0.85
N ILE A 32 9.56 4.14 1.67
CA ILE A 32 8.47 5.05 1.32
C ILE A 32 9.07 6.32 0.72
N ASN A 33 8.73 6.61 -0.53
CA ASN A 33 9.12 7.85 -1.19
C ASN A 33 7.94 8.81 -1.23
N TYR A 34 8.15 10.03 -0.75
CA TYR A 34 7.13 11.08 -0.75
C TYR A 34 7.38 12.08 -1.88
N ASN A 35 6.32 12.70 -2.39
CA ASN A 35 6.37 13.75 -3.41
C ASN A 35 7.11 13.31 -4.70
N VAL A 36 6.88 12.06 -5.12
CA VAL A 36 7.57 11.49 -6.27
C VAL A 36 6.92 11.98 -7.57
N PRO A 37 7.69 12.51 -8.53
CA PRO A 37 7.19 12.76 -9.87
C PRO A 37 6.70 11.46 -10.51
N SER A 38 5.42 11.42 -10.84
CA SER A 38 4.79 10.41 -11.67
C SER A 38 5.38 10.44 -13.07
N LYS A 39 5.40 9.28 -13.72
CA LYS A 39 5.62 9.20 -15.17
C LYS A 39 4.48 9.78 -15.99
N TYR A 40 3.35 10.17 -15.37
CA TYR A 40 2.22 10.75 -16.10
C TYR A 40 2.15 12.28 -15.94
N CYS A 41 1.83 12.98 -17.03
CA CYS A 41 1.55 14.40 -17.01
C CYS A 41 0.31 14.72 -16.15
N ASN A 42 0.40 15.71 -15.26
CA ASN A 42 -0.71 16.16 -14.42
C ASN A 42 -1.88 16.78 -15.21
N LYS A 43 -1.60 17.33 -16.41
CA LYS A 43 -2.56 18.07 -17.24
C LYS A 43 -3.25 17.18 -18.28
N CYS A 44 -2.47 16.36 -19.00
CA CYS A 44 -2.98 15.59 -20.14
C CYS A 44 -2.90 14.07 -19.95
N GLY A 45 -2.37 13.57 -18.82
CA GLY A 45 -2.31 12.14 -18.52
C GLY A 45 -1.33 11.32 -19.38
N ILE A 46 -0.58 11.95 -20.28
CA ILE A 46 0.40 11.26 -21.14
C ILE A 46 1.56 10.72 -20.29
N ASP A 47 1.99 9.48 -20.59
CA ASP A 47 3.21 8.88 -20.04
C ASP A 47 4.45 9.55 -20.63
N LEU A 48 5.18 10.26 -19.78
CA LEU A 48 6.37 11.08 -20.01
C LEU A 48 7.63 10.25 -20.26
N ASP A 49 7.65 8.97 -19.84
CA ASP A 49 8.80 8.08 -20.09
C ASP A 49 8.80 7.55 -21.53
N GLN A 50 7.68 7.71 -22.23
CA GLN A 50 7.53 7.28 -23.60
C GLN A 50 7.43 8.48 -24.54
N PRO A 51 8.19 8.50 -25.65
CA PRO A 51 8.05 9.54 -26.64
C PRO A 51 6.61 9.60 -27.18
N ILE A 52 6.12 10.82 -27.40
CA ILE A 52 4.86 11.07 -28.07
C ILE A 52 5.13 11.00 -29.57
N THR A 53 4.72 9.92 -30.23
CA THR A 53 4.78 9.81 -31.69
C THR A 53 3.43 10.19 -32.30
N PRO A 54 3.39 10.60 -33.58
CA PRO A 54 2.12 10.86 -34.28
C PRO A 54 1.14 9.70 -34.24
N GLU A 55 1.63 8.46 -34.34
CA GLU A 55 0.82 7.25 -34.28
C GLU A 55 0.17 7.08 -32.91
N ARG A 56 0.95 7.30 -31.84
CA ARG A 56 0.46 7.21 -30.47
C ARG A 56 -0.56 8.31 -30.14
N LEU A 57 -0.35 9.53 -30.66
CA LEU A 57 -1.35 10.60 -30.53
C LEU A 57 -2.67 10.22 -31.20
N PHE A 58 -2.60 9.65 -32.41
CA PHE A 58 -3.77 9.20 -33.13
C PHE A 58 -4.52 8.07 -32.41
N GLU A 59 -3.80 7.07 -31.88
CA GLU A 59 -4.39 6.00 -31.07
C GLU A 59 -5.07 6.55 -29.80
N MET A 60 -4.45 7.51 -29.13
CA MET A 60 -5.03 8.16 -27.95
C MET A 60 -6.26 8.99 -28.31
N GLU A 61 -6.23 9.76 -29.40
CA GLU A 61 -7.39 10.51 -29.89
C GLU A 61 -8.58 9.58 -30.16
N GLN A 62 -8.36 8.45 -30.84
CA GLN A 62 -9.40 7.46 -31.09
C GLN A 62 -9.99 6.88 -29.80
N ALA A 63 -9.14 6.48 -28.85
CA ALA A 63 -9.60 5.95 -27.57
C ALA A 63 -10.44 6.95 -26.76
N TYR A 64 -10.07 8.23 -26.79
CA TYR A 64 -10.81 9.30 -26.13
C TYR A 64 -12.15 9.59 -26.82
N ASP A 65 -12.17 9.60 -28.16
CA ASP A 65 -13.40 9.75 -28.94
C ASP A 65 -14.40 8.61 -28.67
N GLU A 66 -13.92 7.36 -28.54
CA GLU A 66 -14.76 6.21 -28.17
C GLU A 66 -15.39 6.37 -26.78
N LEU A 67 -14.69 7.04 -25.86
CA LEU A 67 -15.21 7.38 -24.53
C LEU A 67 -16.11 8.63 -24.53
N GLY A 68 -16.24 9.31 -25.67
CA GLY A 68 -16.97 10.58 -25.77
C GLY A 68 -16.31 11.73 -25.03
N VAL A 69 -15.00 11.63 -24.77
CA VAL A 69 -14.22 12.63 -24.03
C VAL A 69 -13.23 13.28 -24.99
N LYS A 70 -13.14 14.60 -25.01
CA LYS A 70 -12.17 15.30 -25.86
C LYS A 70 -10.74 15.14 -25.33
N PHE A 71 -9.85 14.55 -26.12
CA PHE A 71 -8.41 14.57 -25.84
C PHE A 71 -7.83 15.97 -26.07
N ASN A 72 -7.06 16.47 -25.10
CA ASN A 72 -6.34 17.74 -25.21
C ASN A 72 -4.89 17.54 -24.75
N PRO A 73 -3.95 17.21 -25.66
CA PRO A 73 -2.55 17.05 -25.30
C PRO A 73 -1.95 18.40 -24.91
N CYS A 74 -0.96 18.38 -24.01
CA CYS A 74 -0.14 19.57 -23.76
C CYS A 74 0.72 19.87 -24.99
N GLU A 75 1.08 21.14 -25.18
CA GLU A 75 2.10 21.50 -26.16
C GLU A 75 3.47 20.93 -25.75
N ASP A 76 4.32 20.68 -26.76
CA ASP A 76 5.68 20.18 -26.57
C ASP A 76 6.44 21.01 -25.53
N GLY A 77 7.05 20.32 -24.56
CA GLY A 77 7.82 20.93 -23.48
C GLY A 77 6.99 21.60 -22.37
N LYS A 78 5.65 21.57 -22.43
CA LYS A 78 4.77 22.09 -21.35
C LYS A 78 4.23 21.02 -20.40
N HIS A 79 4.75 19.80 -20.49
CA HIS A 79 4.40 18.71 -19.61
C HIS A 79 4.94 18.93 -18.20
N GLU A 80 4.10 18.68 -17.20
CA GLU A 80 4.48 18.69 -15.79
C GLU A 80 4.13 17.31 -15.20
N PRO A 81 5.08 16.64 -14.54
CA PRO A 81 4.79 15.37 -13.91
C PRO A 81 3.76 15.58 -12.80
N ARG A 82 2.79 14.67 -12.72
CA ARG A 82 1.91 14.58 -11.54
C ARG A 82 2.75 14.25 -10.33
N ILE A 83 2.62 15.01 -9.26
CA ILE A 83 3.27 14.65 -7.99
C ILE A 83 2.39 13.60 -7.31
N LEU A 84 2.94 12.40 -7.12
CA LEU A 84 2.34 11.40 -6.25
C LEU A 84 2.67 11.79 -4.82
N THR A 85 1.65 11.80 -3.96
CA THR A 85 1.84 12.04 -2.52
C THR A 85 2.82 11.03 -1.94
N GLU A 86 2.65 9.77 -2.33
CA GLU A 86 3.44 8.63 -1.87
C GLU A 86 3.64 7.63 -3.01
N SER A 87 4.82 7.01 -3.07
CA SER A 87 5.15 5.91 -3.97
C SER A 87 6.06 4.92 -3.25
N TRP A 88 5.61 3.68 -3.12
CA TRP A 88 6.40 2.56 -2.61
C TRP A 88 6.24 1.36 -3.53
N ASP A 89 7.31 0.56 -3.64
CA ASP A 89 7.30 -0.75 -4.28
C ASP A 89 7.10 -1.85 -3.21
N TYR A 90 7.13 -3.13 -3.61
CA TYR A 90 7.03 -4.24 -2.67
C TYR A 90 8.27 -4.40 -1.76
N LYS A 91 9.28 -3.54 -1.90
CA LYS A 91 10.49 -3.59 -1.07
C LYS A 91 10.15 -2.98 0.30
N GLY A 92 10.51 -3.69 1.37
CA GLY A 92 10.15 -3.27 2.73
C GLY A 92 8.69 -3.57 3.11
N LEU A 93 7.94 -4.26 2.24
CA LEU A 93 6.64 -4.81 2.61
C LEU A 93 6.83 -6.07 3.46
N HIS A 94 6.23 -6.06 4.64
CA HIS A 94 6.30 -7.14 5.60
C HIS A 94 4.88 -7.60 5.96
N VAL A 95 4.44 -8.72 5.38
CA VAL A 95 3.23 -9.40 5.85
C VAL A 95 3.43 -9.78 7.32
N LEU A 96 2.45 -9.43 8.16
CA LEU A 96 2.48 -9.71 9.58
C LEU A 96 2.27 -11.21 9.82
N LYS A 97 3.07 -11.78 10.73
CA LYS A 97 3.00 -13.19 11.10
C LYS A 97 2.86 -13.33 12.61
N ASP A 98 2.32 -14.48 13.04
CA ASP A 98 2.31 -14.84 14.45
C ASP A 98 3.67 -14.65 15.11
N LYS A 99 3.66 -14.11 16.33
CA LYS A 99 4.85 -13.81 17.16
C LYS A 99 5.68 -12.61 16.69
N ASP A 100 5.30 -11.92 15.61
CA ASP A 100 5.74 -10.54 15.40
C ASP A 100 5.23 -9.69 16.60
N TYR A 101 6.03 -8.73 17.05
CA TYR A 101 5.60 -7.75 18.05
C TYR A 101 5.44 -6.41 17.34
N LEU A 102 4.26 -5.82 17.49
CA LEU A 102 3.89 -4.60 16.80
C LEU A 102 3.42 -3.57 17.84
N THR A 103 3.87 -2.33 17.67
CA THR A 103 3.36 -1.16 18.39
C THR A 103 2.74 -0.21 17.36
N ILE A 104 1.53 0.25 17.59
CA ILE A 104 0.76 1.11 16.69
C ILE A 104 0.53 2.45 17.36
N TYR A 105 0.77 3.52 16.62
CA TYR A 105 0.62 4.90 17.08
C TYR A 105 -0.39 5.63 16.21
N HIS A 106 -1.24 6.44 16.85
CA HIS A 106 -2.19 7.30 16.14
C HIS A 106 -1.44 8.27 15.21
N PRO A 107 -1.87 8.45 13.94
CA PRO A 107 -1.14 9.26 12.97
C PRO A 107 -0.97 10.72 13.40
N ASP A 108 -1.99 11.34 14.00
CA ASP A 108 -1.94 12.73 14.44
C ASP A 108 -1.31 12.93 15.83
N THR A 109 -1.79 12.22 16.86
CA THR A 109 -1.37 12.46 18.26
C THR A 109 -0.05 11.79 18.61
N LYS A 110 0.37 10.78 17.83
CA LYS A 110 1.53 9.91 18.11
C LYS A 110 1.41 9.09 19.39
N GLU A 111 0.22 9.03 19.98
CA GLU A 111 -0.05 8.19 21.15
C GLU A 111 -0.12 6.71 20.74
N GLU A 112 0.38 5.83 21.61
CA GLU A 112 0.25 4.38 21.44
C GLU A 112 -1.23 3.99 21.57
N VAL A 113 -1.81 3.45 20.50
CA VAL A 113 -3.20 2.97 20.46
C VAL A 113 -3.29 1.46 20.65
N TRP A 114 -2.22 0.74 20.31
CA TRP A 114 -2.15 -0.70 20.49
C TRP A 114 -0.70 -1.19 20.54
N SER A 115 -0.41 -2.18 21.37
CA SER A 115 0.91 -2.81 21.44
C SER A 115 0.81 -4.26 21.89
N GLY A 116 1.42 -5.17 21.13
CA GLY A 116 1.29 -6.59 21.45
C GLY A 116 1.94 -7.55 20.47
N LEU A 117 1.82 -8.84 20.82
CA LEU A 117 2.19 -9.93 19.93
C LEU A 117 1.05 -10.19 18.93
N ILE A 118 1.43 -10.32 17.67
CA ILE A 118 0.55 -10.78 16.60
C ILE A 118 0.18 -12.25 16.87
N ASN A 119 -1.12 -12.52 16.81
CA ASN A 119 -1.76 -13.81 17.01
C ASN A 119 -3.01 -13.87 16.11
N LEU A 120 -2.80 -14.36 14.90
CA LEU A 120 -3.76 -14.33 13.82
C LEU A 120 -4.70 -15.54 13.88
N LYS A 121 -5.99 -15.27 13.82
CA LYS A 121 -7.03 -16.26 13.52
C LYS A 121 -7.20 -16.29 12.01
N GLN A 122 -6.63 -17.29 11.35
CA GLN A 122 -6.64 -17.45 9.90
C GLN A 122 -8.02 -17.91 9.39
N TYR A 123 -8.35 -17.49 8.17
CA TYR A 123 -9.57 -17.82 7.44
C TYR A 123 -9.27 -18.42 6.06
N ASP A 124 -10.26 -19.10 5.50
CA ASP A 124 -10.24 -19.48 4.09
C ASP A 124 -10.58 -18.25 3.22
N VAL A 125 -10.19 -18.29 1.95
CA VAL A 125 -10.53 -17.26 0.96
C VAL A 125 -12.04 -17.00 0.89
N PHE A 126 -12.45 -15.75 0.67
CA PHE A 126 -13.85 -15.32 0.52
C PHE A 126 -14.77 -15.61 1.72
N LYS A 127 -14.21 -15.78 2.92
CA LYS A 127 -14.99 -16.19 4.10
C LYS A 127 -15.39 -15.03 4.98
N GLU A 128 -14.48 -14.10 5.21
CA GLU A 128 -14.63 -12.98 6.12
C GLU A 128 -14.13 -11.72 5.43
N ASP A 129 -14.80 -10.61 5.69
CA ASP A 129 -14.39 -9.28 5.24
C ASP A 129 -14.26 -8.31 6.42
N ALA A 130 -13.44 -7.29 6.20
CA ALA A 130 -13.36 -6.09 7.02
C ALA A 130 -13.61 -4.88 6.11
N LEU A 131 -14.63 -4.09 6.45
CA LEU A 131 -15.04 -2.89 5.68
C LEU A 131 -15.23 -3.17 4.17
N GLY A 132 -15.72 -4.36 3.81
CA GLY A 132 -15.97 -4.75 2.41
C GLY A 132 -14.77 -5.33 1.65
N PHE A 133 -13.62 -5.51 2.32
CA PHE A 133 -12.44 -6.17 1.74
C PHE A 133 -12.26 -7.58 2.34
N TRP A 134 -12.09 -8.60 1.50
CA TRP A 134 -11.83 -9.96 1.95
C TRP A 134 -10.50 -10.06 2.70
N ILE A 135 -10.50 -10.68 3.88
CA ILE A 135 -9.34 -10.78 4.76
C ILE A 135 -8.93 -12.22 5.01
N HIS A 136 -7.62 -12.45 5.16
CA HIS A 136 -7.10 -13.78 5.48
C HIS A 136 -7.02 -14.08 6.98
N ALA A 137 -7.10 -13.08 7.84
CA ALA A 137 -7.03 -13.30 9.27
C ALA A 137 -7.62 -12.15 10.10
N ASP A 138 -7.98 -12.42 11.36
CA ASP A 138 -8.18 -11.41 12.41
C ASP A 138 -7.04 -11.47 13.44
N GLN A 139 -6.67 -10.34 14.04
CA GLN A 139 -5.85 -10.34 15.25
C GLN A 139 -6.71 -10.73 16.46
N LYS A 140 -6.29 -11.72 17.24
CA LYS A 140 -7.02 -12.10 18.45
C LYS A 140 -6.92 -11.02 19.53
N GLY A 141 -8.05 -10.77 20.19
CA GLY A 141 -8.12 -9.86 21.33
C GLY A 141 -8.37 -8.39 20.97
N ILE A 142 -8.66 -8.09 19.72
CA ILE A 142 -9.12 -6.80 19.21
C ILE A 142 -10.27 -7.05 18.22
N GLU A 143 -11.22 -6.13 18.16
CA GLU A 143 -12.34 -6.24 17.22
C GLU A 143 -11.85 -6.01 15.79
N ARG A 144 -12.49 -6.68 14.82
CA ARG A 144 -12.05 -6.69 13.42
C ARG A 144 -11.96 -5.30 12.81
N ASP A 145 -13.03 -4.50 12.95
CA ASP A 145 -13.11 -3.19 12.32
C ASP A 145 -12.09 -2.22 12.91
N GLU A 146 -11.89 -2.28 14.24
CA GLU A 146 -10.84 -1.50 14.93
C GLU A 146 -9.44 -1.92 14.45
N TRP A 147 -9.19 -3.22 14.33
CA TRP A 147 -7.93 -3.72 13.78
C TRP A 147 -7.71 -3.26 12.35
N ALA A 148 -8.74 -3.37 11.50
CA ALA A 148 -8.67 -3.04 10.09
C ALA A 148 -8.46 -1.54 9.84
N GLU A 149 -9.07 -0.68 10.66
CA GLU A 149 -8.91 0.77 10.60
C GLU A 149 -7.43 1.17 10.65
N TYR A 150 -6.63 0.53 11.52
CA TYR A 150 -5.20 0.79 11.61
C TYR A 150 -4.45 0.60 10.27
N PHE A 151 -4.87 -0.36 9.45
CA PHE A 151 -4.23 -0.66 8.16
C PHE A 151 -4.78 0.18 7.01
N PHE A 152 -6.08 0.47 7.01
CA PHE A 152 -6.70 1.26 5.94
C PHE A 152 -6.37 2.75 6.05
N GLU A 153 -6.20 3.26 7.27
CA GLU A 153 -5.82 4.64 7.56
C GLU A 153 -4.29 4.83 7.67
N ASN A 154 -3.51 3.80 7.37
CA ASN A 154 -2.05 3.81 7.36
C ASN A 154 -1.40 4.30 8.67
N PHE A 155 -1.84 3.76 9.81
CA PHE A 155 -1.30 4.14 11.12
C PHE A 155 0.21 3.89 11.19
N SER A 156 0.94 4.79 11.84
CA SER A 156 2.38 4.62 12.07
C SER A 156 2.63 3.50 13.08
N ALA A 157 3.70 2.73 12.88
CA ALA A 157 3.99 1.58 13.71
C ALA A 157 5.48 1.25 13.84
N GLU A 158 5.80 0.48 14.87
CA GLU A 158 7.08 -0.21 15.04
C GLU A 158 6.89 -1.73 14.96
N LEU A 159 7.72 -2.40 14.18
CA LEU A 159 7.68 -3.85 14.00
C LEU A 159 8.98 -4.51 14.47
N LYS A 160 8.84 -5.50 15.36
CA LYS A 160 9.91 -6.43 15.76
C LYS A 160 9.55 -7.82 15.29
N LYS A 161 10.28 -8.34 14.30
CA LYS A 161 10.01 -9.67 13.72
C LYS A 161 10.13 -10.79 14.76
N GLY A 162 9.17 -11.71 14.76
CA GLY A 162 9.18 -12.95 15.53
C GLY A 162 10.39 -13.82 15.16
N LYS A 163 10.77 -14.77 16.03
CA LYS A 163 11.77 -15.77 15.62
C LYS A 163 11.05 -16.78 14.73
N GLU A 164 11.49 -16.95 13.48
CA GLU A 164 11.14 -18.15 12.72
C GLU A 164 11.82 -19.33 13.41
N TYR A 165 11.02 -20.30 13.87
CA TYR A 165 11.57 -21.58 14.32
C TYR A 165 11.89 -22.37 13.07
N VAL A 166 13.18 -22.50 12.76
CA VAL A 166 13.64 -23.52 11.80
C VAL A 166 13.44 -24.85 12.53
N TYR A 167 12.50 -25.67 12.05
CA TYR A 167 12.46 -27.06 12.45
C TYR A 167 13.65 -27.75 11.76
N GLU A 168 14.63 -28.18 12.55
CA GLU A 168 15.71 -29.09 12.11
C GLU A 168 15.16 -30.51 11.85
#